data_AF-A0A2S9F7C0-F1
#
_entry.id   AF-A0A2S9F7C0-F1
#
_cell.length_a   1.000
_cell.length_b   1.000
_cell.length_c   1.000
_cell.angle_alpha   90.00
_cell.angle_beta   90.00
_cell.angle_gamma   90.00
#
_symmetry.space_group_name_H-M   'P 1'
#
loop_
_entity.id
_entity.type
_entity.pdbx_description
1 polymer ?
#
loop_
_entity_poly.entity_id
_entity_poly.type
_entity_poly.pdbx_seq_one_letter_code
_entity_poly.pdbx_strand_id
1 'polypeptide(L)' 'LGAHLARMELKLVVSEWLARIPDFELAAGFVPEITWPSATCALPALPLRILR' A
#
# COMPACT_ATOMS: atom_id res chain seq x y z
N LEU A 1 -10.56 13.12 15.46
CA LEU A 1 -11.19 13.88 14.36
C LEU A 1 -10.79 13.39 12.96
N GLY A 2 -9.52 13.08 12.65
CA GLY A 2 -9.11 12.69 11.29
C GLY A 2 -9.45 11.25 10.83
N ALA A 3 -9.80 10.35 11.74
CA ALA A 3 -9.92 8.91 11.43
C ALA A 3 -11.04 8.55 10.43
N HIS A 4 -12.11 9.35 10.35
CA HIS A 4 -13.18 9.11 9.38
C HIS A 4 -12.73 9.47 7.97
N LEU A 5 -12.14 10.66 7.81
CA LEU A 5 -11.60 11.12 6.53
C LEU A 5 -10.49 10.18 6.02
N ALA A 6 -9.53 9.82 6.89
CA ALA A 6 -8.46 8.90 6.54
C ALA A 6 -8.98 7.54 6.02
N ARG A 7 -10.10 7.04 6.59
CA ARG A 7 -10.74 5.81 6.11
C ARG A 7 -11.38 6.00 4.74
N MET A 8 -12.00 7.14 4.48
CA MET A 8 -12.57 7.44 3.16
C MET A 8 -11.48 7.54 2.09
N GLU A 9 -10.38 8.25 2.39
CA GLU A 9 -9.23 8.39 1.49
C GLU A 9 -8.59 7.04 1.19
N LEU A 10 -8.32 6.23 2.22
CA LEU A 10 -7.75 4.89 2.04
C LEU A 10 -8.67 4.00 1.19
N LYS A 11 -9.98 4.03 1.46
CA LYS A 11 -10.96 3.26 0.68
C LYS A 11 -10.94 3.67 -0.79
N LEU A 12 -10.92 4.97 -1.08
CA LEU A 12 -10.88 5.47 -2.44
C LEU A 12 -9.59 5.02 -3.15
N VAL A 13 -8.42 5.27 -2.55
CA VAL A 13 -7.12 4.97 -3.16
C VAL A 13 -6.98 3.47 -3.47
N VAL A 14 -7.32 2.60 -2.52
CA VAL A 14 -7.22 1.15 -2.71
C VAL A 14 -8.22 0.66 -3.75
N SER A 15 -9.46 1.16 -3.72
CA SER A 15 -10.50 0.70 -4.67
C SER A 15 -10.17 1.11 -6.11
N GLU A 16 -9.74 2.36 -6.33
CA GLU A 16 -9.37 2.85 -7.65
C GLU A 16 -8.11 2.16 -8.19
N TRP A 17 -7.13 1.88 -7.33
CA TRP A 17 -5.95 1.11 -7.72
C TRP A 17 -6.35 -0.27 -8.23
N LEU A 18 -7.11 -1.04 -7.42
CA LEU A 18 -7.51 -2.40 -7.76
C LEU A 18 -8.40 -2.46 -9.01
N ALA A 19 -9.21 -1.43 -9.25
CA ALA A 19 -10.06 -1.36 -10.44
C ALA A 19 -9.26 -1.08 -11.73
N ARG A 20 -8.21 -0.26 -11.65
CA ARG A 20 -7.43 0.20 -12.82
C ARG A 20 -6.19 -0.66 -13.11
N ILE A 21 -5.62 -1.26 -12.06
CA ILE A 21 -4.42 -2.09 -12.10
C ILE A 21 -4.76 -3.39 -11.36
N PRO A 22 -5.58 -4.27 -11.96
CA PRO A 22 -6.00 -5.51 -11.31
C PRO A 22 -4.87 -6.54 -11.26
N ASP A 23 -4.00 -6.54 -12.27
CA ASP A 23 -2.94 -7.52 -12.43
C ASP A 23 -1.60 -6.91 -12.03
N PHE A 24 -1.18 -7.16 -10.80
CA PHE A 24 0.13 -6.78 -10.30
C PHE A 24 0.64 -7.79 -9.28
N GLU A 25 1.96 -7.86 -9.16
CA GLU A 25 2.63 -8.68 -8.17
C GLU A 25 3.66 -7.86 -7.40
N LEU A 26 4.02 -8.34 -6.21
CA LEU A 26 5.20 -7.82 -5.51
C LEU A 26 6.45 -8.30 -6.24
N ALA A 27 7.47 -7.44 -6.34
CA ALA A 27 8.76 -7.85 -6.87
C ALA A 27 9.31 -9.06 -6.08
N ALA A 28 9.74 -10.09 -6.80
CA ALA A 28 10.21 -11.33 -6.20
C ALA A 28 11.38 -11.06 -5.23
N GLY A 29 11.31 -11.69 -4.06
CA GLY A 29 12.34 -11.57 -3.02
C GLY A 29 12.29 -10.26 -2.20
N PHE A 30 11.29 -9.39 -2.39
CA PHE A 30 11.13 -8.22 -1.53
C PHE A 30 10.74 -8.65 -0.10
N VAL A 31 11.57 -8.29 0.87
CA VAL A 31 11.30 -8.44 2.29
C VAL A 31 11.10 -7.04 2.89
N PRO A 32 9.94 -6.73 3.47
CA PRO A 32 9.69 -5.41 4.05
C PRO A 32 10.50 -5.23 5.33
N GLU A 33 11.18 -4.09 5.44
CA GLU A 33 11.80 -3.64 6.67
C GLU A 33 10.91 -2.60 7.34
N ILE A 34 10.64 -2.80 8.63
CA ILE A 34 9.90 -1.87 9.47
C ILE A 34 10.76 -1.56 10.68
N THR A 35 11.04 -0.27 10.90
CA THR A 35 11.72 0.19 12.12
C THR A 35 10.79 0.02 13.31
N TRP A 36 11.26 -0.69 14.34
CA TRP A 36 10.52 -0.91 15.58
C TRP A 36 11.35 -0.52 16.81
N PRO A 37 10.76 0.16 17.82
CA PRO A 37 9.38 0.64 17.90
C PRO A 37 9.15 1.90 17.07
N SER A 38 7.96 2.05 16.51
CA SER A 38 7.54 3.25 15.78
C SER A 38 6.11 3.63 16.14
N ALA A 39 5.82 4.94 16.14
CA ALA A 39 4.47 5.47 16.32
C ALA A 39 3.53 5.09 15.15
N THR A 40 4.11 4.82 13.98
CA THR A 40 3.40 4.36 12.77
C THR A 40 4.21 3.27 12.05
N CYS A 41 3.53 2.29 11.47
CA CYS A 41 4.17 1.34 10.56
C CYS A 41 4.03 1.85 9.13
N ALA A 42 5.17 2.11 8.48
CA ALA A 42 5.22 2.49 7.07
C ALA A 42 6.28 1.65 6.35
N LEU A 43 5.97 1.28 5.11
CA LEU A 43 6.96 0.69 4.22
C LEU A 43 7.72 1.83 3.52
N PRO A 44 9.06 1.83 3.51
CA PRO A 44 9.83 2.84 2.78
C PRO A 44 9.63 2.71 1.26
N ALA A 45 9.32 1.50 0.79
CA ALA A 45 8.98 1.21 -0.59
C ALA A 45 8.03 0.01 -0.67
N LEU A 46 7.25 -0.06 -1.76
CA LEU A 46 6.46 -1.23 -2.13
C LEU A 46 6.72 -1.50 -3.63
N PRO A 47 7.73 -2.30 -3.98
CA PRO A 47 8.11 -2.52 -5.37
C PRO A 47 7.10 -3.46 -6.05
N LEU A 48 6.19 -2.87 -6.83
CA LEU A 48 5.18 -3.61 -7.59
C LEU A 48 5.62 -3.80 -9.04
N ARG A 49 5.28 -4.96 -9.60
CA ARG A 49 5.36 -5.26 -11.04
C ARG A 49 3.95 -5.32 -11.57
N ILE A 50 3.61 -4.45 -12.52
CA ILE A 50 2.33 -4.51 -13.23
C ILE A 50 2.42 -5.63 -14.26
N LEU A 51 1.50 -6.57 -14.18
CA LEU A 51 1.35 -7.67 -15.13
C LEU A 51 0.46 -7.16 -16.28
N ARG A 52 0.79 -7.54 -17.52
CA ARG A 52 0.04 -7.14 -18.71
C ARG A 52 -1.03 -8.16 -19.06
#